data_AF-A0A2S5LCN3-F1
#
_entry.id   AF-A0A2S5LCN3-F1
#
_cell.length_a   1.000
_cell.length_b   1.000
_cell.length_c   1.000
_cell.angle_alpha   90.00
_cell.angle_beta   90.00
_cell.angle_gamma   90.00
#
_symmetry.space_group_name_H-M   'P 1'
#
loop_
_entity.id
_entity.type
_entity.pdbx_description
1 polymer ?
#
loop_
_entity_poly.entity_id
_entity_poly.type
_entity_poly.pdbx_seq_one_letter_code
_entity_poly.pdbx_strand_id
1 'polypeptide(L)'
;MSAEKTPIPLGSNFIRAIVEHDLAENKFASKKWAGSPGDAAHQARGQIDSAKIRTRFPPEPNGYLHIGHAKSIFLNFGLARDYAGVCHLRFDDTNPEKESQEYVDSIS
;
A
#
# COMPACT_ATOMS: atom_id res chain seq x y z
N MET A 1 7.23 -9.08 24.65
CA MET A 1 6.00 -8.46 25.18
C MET A 1 5.30 -7.78 24.03
N SER A 2 4.28 -8.45 23.48
CA SER A 2 3.51 -7.92 22.35
C SER A 2 2.72 -6.71 22.85
N ALA A 3 3.01 -5.52 22.30
CA ALA A 3 2.25 -4.32 22.63
C ALA A 3 0.77 -4.57 22.32
N GLU A 4 -0.07 -4.47 23.34
CA GLU A 4 -1.52 -4.51 23.23
C GLU A 4 -1.95 -3.45 22.21
N LYS A 5 -2.51 -3.89 21.09
CA LYS A 5 -2.97 -3.01 20.04
C LYS A 5 -4.25 -2.33 20.55
N THR A 6 -4.17 -1.06 20.88
CA THR A 6 -5.30 -0.27 21.37
C THR A 6 -6.50 -0.43 20.43
N PRO A 7 -7.68 -0.83 20.93
CA PRO A 7 -8.87 -0.95 20.10
C PRO A 7 -9.24 0.42 19.52
N ILE A 8 -9.26 0.52 18.20
CA ILE A 8 -9.70 1.74 17.51
C ILE A 8 -11.24 1.76 17.55
N PRO A 9 -11.90 2.82 18.03
CA PRO A 9 -13.35 2.88 18.15
C PRO A 9 -14.08 2.61 16.82
N LEU A 10 -15.17 1.84 16.89
CA LEU A 10 -16.07 1.59 15.75
C LEU A 10 -16.77 2.90 15.37
N GLY A 11 -16.44 3.43 14.19
CA GLY A 11 -17.15 4.54 13.57
C GLY A 11 -16.25 5.70 13.15
N SER A 12 -15.52 5.54 12.04
CA SER A 12 -15.09 6.67 11.18
C SER A 12 -14.27 6.25 9.95
N ASN A 13 -13.63 5.07 9.94
CA ASN A 13 -12.71 4.69 8.86
C ASN A 13 -13.20 3.45 8.09
N PHE A 14 -14.07 3.65 7.09
CA PHE A 14 -14.63 2.57 6.26
C PHE A 14 -13.54 1.65 5.66
N ILE A 15 -12.36 2.18 5.35
CA ILE A 15 -11.22 1.41 4.83
C ILE A 15 -10.75 0.36 5.85
N ARG A 16 -10.68 0.72 7.14
CA ARG A 16 -10.29 -0.23 8.20
C ARG A 16 -11.34 -1.32 8.37
N ALA A 17 -12.61 -0.96 8.32
CA ALA A 17 -13.71 -1.93 8.39
C ALA A 17 -13.65 -2.95 7.24
N ILE A 18 -13.38 -2.50 6.01
CA ILE A 18 -13.20 -3.40 4.85
C ILE A 18 -11.98 -4.31 5.05
N VAL A 19 -10.85 -3.76 5.49
CA VAL A 19 -9.65 -4.55 5.77
C VAL A 19 -9.92 -5.62 6.82
N GLU A 20 -10.57 -5.26 7.93
CA GLU A 20 -10.88 -6.17 9.03
C GLU A 20 -11.85 -7.27 8.59
N HIS A 21 -12.87 -6.93 7.81
CA HIS A 21 -13.80 -7.90 7.23
C HIS A 21 -13.07 -8.90 6.30
N ASP A 22 -12.29 -8.39 5.34
CA ASP A 22 -11.58 -9.25 4.38
C ASP A 22 -10.53 -10.15 5.07
N LEU A 23 -9.91 -9.68 6.15
CA LEU A 23 -9.01 -10.48 6.97
C LEU A 23 -9.74 -11.53 7.80
N ALA A 24 -10.90 -11.20 8.37
CA ALA A 24 -11.73 -12.15 9.12
C ALA A 24 -12.23 -13.30 8.23
N GLU A 25 -12.54 -13.01 6.96
CA GLU A 25 -12.95 -14.01 5.96
C GLU A 25 -11.78 -14.77 5.32
N ASN A 26 -10.52 -14.46 5.68
CA ASN A 26 -9.31 -15.02 5.06
C ASN A 26 -9.29 -14.87 3.52
N LYS A 27 -9.91 -13.82 3.00
CA LYS A 27 -10.17 -13.63 1.57
C LYS A 27 -8.90 -13.67 0.70
N PHE A 28 -7.77 -13.25 1.25
CA PHE A 28 -6.48 -13.19 0.55
C PHE A 28 -5.47 -14.26 0.99
N ALA A 29 -5.88 -15.26 1.77
CA ALA A 29 -4.95 -16.27 2.30
C ALA A 29 -4.24 -17.11 1.21
N SER A 30 -4.87 -17.28 0.04
CA SER A 30 -4.30 -17.98 -1.11
C SER A 30 -3.58 -17.07 -2.11
N LYS A 31 -3.53 -15.75 -1.85
CA LYS A 31 -2.89 -14.79 -2.74
C LYS A 31 -1.40 -15.07 -2.79
N LYS A 32 -0.83 -15.00 -3.99
CA LYS A 32 0.59 -15.21 -4.23
C LYS A 32 1.30 -13.88 -4.54
N TRP A 33 2.55 -13.79 -4.12
CA TRP A 33 3.45 -12.69 -4.45
C TRP A 33 4.78 -13.24 -4.99
N ALA A 34 5.16 -12.78 -6.19
CA ALA A 34 6.35 -13.23 -6.90
C ALA A 34 7.63 -12.44 -6.57
N GLY A 35 7.58 -11.50 -5.62
CA GLY A 35 8.72 -10.68 -5.23
C GLY A 35 8.74 -9.31 -5.90
N SER A 36 8.21 -9.20 -7.12
CA SER A 36 8.14 -7.96 -7.90
C SER A 36 6.73 -7.66 -8.44
N PRO A 37 6.45 -6.40 -8.81
CA PRO A 37 5.26 -6.06 -9.57
C PRO A 37 5.19 -6.83 -10.90
N GLY A 38 3.99 -7.19 -11.31
CA GLY A 38 3.75 -7.96 -12.54
C GLY A 38 2.29 -8.37 -12.66
N ASP A 39 1.95 -8.97 -13.79
CA ASP A 39 0.61 -9.46 -14.08
C ASP A 39 0.22 -10.70 -13.26
N ALA A 40 -1.00 -11.21 -13.47
CA ALA A 40 -1.50 -12.38 -12.77
C ALA A 40 -0.63 -13.63 -13.02
N ALA A 41 -0.10 -13.81 -14.23
CA ALA A 41 0.77 -14.93 -14.57
C ALA A 41 2.11 -14.85 -13.82
N HIS A 42 2.69 -13.66 -13.69
CA HIS A 42 3.88 -13.40 -12.90
C HIS A 42 3.62 -13.74 -11.43
N GLN A 43 2.53 -13.22 -10.84
CA GLN A 43 2.20 -13.48 -9.43
C GLN A 43 1.87 -14.95 -9.15
N ALA A 44 1.28 -15.68 -10.11
CA ALA A 44 0.96 -17.10 -9.95
C ALA A 44 2.19 -18.00 -9.69
N ARG A 45 3.37 -17.56 -10.18
CA ARG A 45 4.67 -18.21 -9.95
C ARG A 45 5.27 -17.90 -8.57
N GLY A 46 4.69 -16.95 -7.84
CA GLY A 46 5.13 -16.55 -6.52
C GLY A 46 4.77 -17.53 -5.41
N GLN A 47 5.25 -17.21 -4.21
CA GLN A 47 4.87 -17.91 -2.99
C GLN A 47 3.61 -17.30 -2.39
N ILE A 48 2.99 -17.98 -1.41
CA ILE A 48 1.89 -17.39 -0.64
C ILE A 48 2.37 -16.09 -0.01
N ASP A 49 1.58 -15.05 -0.19
CA ASP A 49 1.88 -13.71 0.28
C ASP A 49 1.81 -13.67 1.81
N SER A 50 2.95 -13.37 2.45
CA SER A 50 3.01 -13.22 3.90
C SER A 50 2.39 -11.91 4.39
N ALA A 51 2.22 -10.92 3.50
CA ALA A 51 1.63 -9.64 3.85
C ALA A 51 0.11 -9.76 3.96
N LYS A 52 -0.44 -9.39 5.11
CA LYS A 52 -1.90 -9.46 5.33
C LYS A 52 -2.68 -8.50 4.42
N ILE A 53 -2.11 -7.34 4.16
CA ILE A 53 -2.63 -6.36 3.20
C ILE A 53 -1.50 -5.79 2.36
N ARG A 54 -1.84 -5.31 1.16
CA ARG A 54 -0.93 -4.52 0.32
C ARG A 54 -1.59 -3.21 -0.08
N THR A 55 -0.97 -2.09 0.29
CA THR A 55 -1.37 -0.74 -0.10
C THR A 55 -0.38 -0.18 -1.11
N ARG A 56 -0.70 0.96 -1.72
CA ARG A 56 0.24 1.67 -2.60
C ARG A 56 0.06 3.17 -2.44
N PHE A 57 1.16 3.91 -2.47
CA PHE A 57 1.16 5.35 -2.65
C PHE A 57 1.73 5.64 -4.05
N PRO A 58 0.89 6.11 -4.99
CA PRO A 58 1.33 6.39 -6.35
C PRO A 58 1.43 7.89 -6.63
N PRO A 59 2.55 8.56 -6.30
CA PRO A 59 2.74 9.96 -6.65
C PRO A 59 3.03 10.09 -8.15
N GLU A 60 2.51 11.15 -8.76
CA GLU A 60 2.88 11.55 -10.12
C GLU A 60 4.28 12.20 -10.08
N PRO A 61 5.24 11.80 -10.93
CA PRO A 61 6.60 12.36 -10.96
C PRO A 61 6.67 13.68 -11.74
N ASN A 62 5.65 14.53 -11.62
CA ASN A 62 5.52 15.79 -12.37
C ASN A 62 5.45 17.03 -11.46
N GLY A 63 5.65 16.85 -10.15
CA GLY A 63 5.66 17.95 -9.18
C GLY A 63 6.09 17.50 -7.78
N TYR A 64 6.39 18.49 -6.93
CA TYR A 64 6.80 18.25 -5.55
C TYR A 64 5.66 17.77 -4.65
N LEU A 65 6.00 16.90 -3.70
CA LEU A 65 5.04 16.55 -2.65
C LEU A 65 4.72 17.78 -1.80
N HIS A 66 3.43 18.02 -1.59
CA HIS A 66 2.93 19.04 -0.69
C HIS A 66 2.10 18.40 0.43
N ILE A 67 1.65 19.21 1.39
CA ILE A 67 0.89 18.75 2.57
C ILE A 67 -0.38 17.94 2.21
N GLY A 68 -0.93 18.13 1.01
CA GLY A 68 -2.07 17.34 0.51
C GLY A 68 -1.73 15.86 0.37
N HIS A 69 -0.48 15.53 0.01
CA HIS A 69 -0.01 14.15 -0.07
C HIS A 69 0.25 13.50 1.29
N ALA A 70 0.50 14.30 2.33
CA ALA A 70 0.76 13.77 3.67
C ALA A 70 -0.36 12.85 4.14
N LYS A 71 -1.63 13.21 3.89
CA LYS A 71 -2.78 12.36 4.25
C LYS A 71 -2.75 11.00 3.56
N SER A 72 -2.43 10.97 2.26
CA SER A 72 -2.35 9.73 1.48
C SER A 72 -1.18 8.86 1.94
N ILE A 73 -0.02 9.47 2.23
CA ILE A 73 1.17 8.80 2.77
C ILE A 73 0.83 8.18 4.13
N PHE A 74 0.35 8.98 5.09
CA PHE A 74 0.01 8.49 6.43
C PHE A 74 -1.05 7.39 6.40
N LEU A 75 -2.03 7.49 5.50
CA LEU A 75 -3.05 6.46 5.33
C LEU A 75 -2.45 5.15 4.79
N ASN A 76 -1.75 5.18 3.65
CA ASN A 76 -1.28 3.98 2.98
C ASN A 76 -0.17 3.26 3.76
N PHE A 77 0.83 4.00 4.23
CA PHE A 77 1.92 3.45 5.03
C PHE A 77 1.46 3.10 6.45
N GLY A 78 0.58 3.92 7.05
CA GLY A 78 0.02 3.66 8.37
C GLY A 78 -0.83 2.39 8.41
N LEU A 79 -1.68 2.16 7.40
CA LEU A 79 -2.45 0.92 7.29
C LEU A 79 -1.53 -0.30 7.13
N ALA A 80 -0.54 -0.24 6.22
CA ALA A 80 0.41 -1.34 6.04
C ALA A 80 1.14 -1.67 7.36
N ARG A 81 1.62 -0.66 8.08
CA ARG A 81 2.23 -0.84 9.40
C ARG A 81 1.25 -1.48 10.40
N ASP A 82 0.06 -0.92 10.54
CA ASP A 82 -0.90 -1.35 11.56
C ASP A 82 -1.35 -2.80 11.33
N TYR A 83 -1.47 -3.28 10.10
CA TYR A 83 -1.95 -4.63 9.80
C TYR A 83 -0.85 -5.62 9.41
N ALA A 84 0.44 -5.29 9.63
CA ALA A 84 1.57 -6.13 9.20
C ALA A 84 1.50 -6.48 7.70
N GLY A 85 1.17 -5.47 6.90
CA GLY A 85 1.14 -5.50 5.45
C GLY A 85 2.35 -4.81 4.83
N VAL A 86 2.27 -4.57 3.52
CA VAL A 86 3.31 -3.88 2.73
C VAL A 86 2.69 -2.72 1.97
N CYS A 87 3.34 -1.55 1.99
CA CYS A 87 2.98 -0.41 1.15
C CYS A 87 4.02 -0.24 0.04
N HIS A 88 3.57 -0.17 -1.21
CA HIS A 88 4.45 0.08 -2.36
C HIS A 88 4.46 1.56 -2.71
N LEU A 89 5.64 2.16 -2.81
CA LEU A 89 5.83 3.44 -3.49
C LEU A 89 5.97 3.15 -4.98
N ARG A 90 5.02 3.62 -5.78
CA ARG A 90 5.00 3.36 -7.23
C ARG A 90 4.69 4.64 -7.96
N PHE A 91 5.69 5.26 -8.59
CA PHE A 91 5.48 6.42 -9.44
C PHE A 91 4.40 6.13 -10.51
N ASP A 92 3.50 7.09 -10.73
CA ASP A 92 2.52 7.03 -11.82
C ASP A 92 3.14 7.66 -13.07
N ASP A 93 3.93 6.86 -13.78
CA ASP A 93 4.75 7.16 -14.96
C ASP A 93 3.97 6.92 -16.28
N THR A 94 2.65 7.08 -16.25
CA THR A 94 1.80 6.83 -17.43
C THR A 94 1.93 7.91 -18.52
N ASN A 95 2.67 9.00 -18.27
CA ASN A 95 2.85 10.09 -19.21
C ASN A 95 4.34 10.46 -19.42
N PRO A 96 4.97 9.98 -20.51
CA PRO A 96 6.40 10.17 -20.77
C PRO A 96 6.82 11.64 -20.97
N GLU A 97 5.89 12.54 -21.31
CA GLU A 97 6.23 13.94 -21.63
C GLU A 97 6.36 14.85 -20.40
N LYS A 98 5.98 14.37 -19.20
CA LYS A 98 5.97 15.17 -17.96
C LYS A 98 6.89 14.65 -16.86
N GLU A 99 7.77 13.72 -17.19
CA GLU A 99 8.71 13.14 -16.24
C GLU A 99 9.95 14.02 -16.10
N SER A 100 10.23 14.47 -14.88
CA SER A 100 11.53 15.04 -14.51
C SER A 100 12.17 14.18 -13.43
N GLN A 101 13.42 13.77 -13.66
CA GLN A 101 14.24 13.04 -12.68
C GLN A 101 14.30 13.78 -11.33
N GLU A 102 14.25 15.12 -11.35
CA GLU A 102 14.21 15.98 -10.17
C GLU A 102 13.06 15.63 -9.21
N TYR A 103 11.86 15.32 -9.74
CA TYR A 103 10.71 15.00 -8.91
C TYR A 103 10.79 13.58 -8.35
N VAL A 104 11.33 12.64 -9.12
CA VAL A 104 11.61 11.26 -8.66
C VAL A 104 12.55 11.29 -7.46
N ASP A 105 13.67 12.01 -7.59
CA ASP A 105 14.69 12.11 -6.54
C ASP A 105 14.15 12.81 -5.27
N SER A 106 13.20 13.72 -5.42
CA SER A 106 12.58 14.42 -4.27
C SER A 106 11.57 13.56 -3.48
N ILE A 107 11.04 12.52 -4.11
CA ILE A 107 9.97 11.66 -3.58
C ILE A 107 10.53 10.38 -2.95
N SER A 108 11.63 9.84 -3.49
CA SER A 108 12.27 8.59 -3.07
C SER A 108 13.07 8.74 -1.78
#